data_AF-A0A401LFF3-F1
#
_entry.id   AF-A0A401LFF3-F1
#
_cell.length_a   1.000
_cell.length_b   1.000
_cell.length_c   1.000
_cell.angle_alpha   90.00
_cell.angle_beta   90.00
_cell.angle_gamma   90.00
#
_symmetry.space_group_name_H-M   'P 1'
#
loop_
_entity.id
_entity.type
_entity.pdbx_description
1 polymer ?
#
loop_
_entity_poly.entity_id
_entity_poly.type
_entity_poly.pdbx_seq_one_letter_code
_entity_poly.pdbx_strand_id
1 'polypeptide(L)'
;MKQKNDLFEELNINPKNRDVCSPFAVDIQAIKRNVNRTLDSAYTERKTVIMKSKKKTACIALAATLALSVTAFAANGIVSNWFSSSSAIADYKTLPTAQQVKNDIGYTPILIDSFANGYTFKDGNIINNNLKDENNNSIEKFKSVSFDYEKDDDIVIFSQDKYNSQAELQGSVAKTVGDTDIYYYSYTNKFVPADYTLTDADKRAEANGDLVFSYGAAEVEISEVQSATFVKDGTQYQLLQINGKLSGDELVKMAEELVA
;
A
#
# COMPACT_ATOMS: atom_id res chain seq x y z
N MET A 1 -29.78 -36.01 -39.29
CA MET A 1 -29.90 -36.16 -37.82
C MET A 1 -28.94 -37.24 -37.37
N LYS A 2 -27.84 -36.89 -36.70
CA LYS A 2 -26.95 -37.86 -36.05
C LYS A 2 -27.17 -37.73 -34.54
N GLN A 3 -27.60 -38.82 -33.91
CA GLN A 3 -27.73 -38.98 -32.47
C GLN A 3 -26.37 -38.68 -31.82
N LYS A 4 -26.35 -37.79 -30.83
CA LYS A 4 -25.19 -37.66 -29.92
C LYS A 4 -25.29 -38.80 -28.92
N ASN A 5 -24.31 -39.69 -28.93
CA ASN A 5 -24.17 -40.69 -27.88
C ASN A 5 -23.80 -39.98 -26.57
N ASP A 6 -24.43 -40.43 -25.50
CA ASP A 6 -24.20 -39.92 -24.16
C ASP A 6 -22.86 -40.45 -23.63
N LEU A 7 -21.95 -39.54 -23.30
CA LEU A 7 -20.58 -39.83 -22.88
C LEU A 7 -20.52 -40.77 -21.65
N PHE A 8 -21.61 -40.82 -20.88
CA PHE A 8 -21.72 -41.61 -19.66
C PHE A 8 -22.02 -43.10 -19.91
N GLU A 9 -22.64 -43.46 -21.04
CA GLU A 9 -22.79 -44.89 -21.42
C GLU A 9 -21.46 -45.47 -21.92
N GLU A 10 -20.64 -44.66 -22.60
CA GLU A 10 -19.32 -45.10 -23.10
C GLU A 10 -18.31 -45.37 -21.97
N LEU A 11 -18.52 -44.77 -20.78
CA LEU A 11 -17.61 -44.88 -19.64
C LEU A 11 -18.05 -45.91 -18.58
N ASN A 12 -19.16 -46.62 -18.79
CA ASN A 12 -19.66 -47.71 -17.94
C ASN A 12 -19.74 -47.38 -16.43
N ILE A 13 -20.10 -46.13 -16.10
CA ILE A 13 -20.20 -45.67 -14.71
C ILE A 13 -21.58 -45.99 -14.16
N ASN A 14 -21.66 -46.93 -13.22
CA ASN A 14 -22.91 -47.37 -12.61
C ASN A 14 -23.60 -46.22 -11.83
N PRO A 15 -24.87 -45.87 -12.13
CA PRO A 15 -25.57 -44.75 -11.51
C PRO A 15 -25.83 -44.91 -9.99
N LYS A 16 -25.58 -46.08 -9.41
CA LYS A 16 -25.74 -46.34 -7.98
C LYS A 16 -24.61 -45.81 -7.07
N ASN A 17 -23.52 -45.27 -7.63
CA ASN A 17 -22.42 -44.65 -6.87
C ASN A 17 -22.51 -43.11 -6.76
N ARG A 18 -23.72 -42.56 -6.70
CA ARG A 18 -23.93 -41.10 -6.61
C ARG A 18 -23.87 -40.53 -5.19
N ASP A 19 -23.55 -41.35 -4.17
CA ASP A 19 -23.65 -40.96 -2.76
C ASP A 19 -22.31 -41.04 -2.00
N VAL A 20 -21.22 -40.60 -2.65
CA VAL A 20 -19.93 -40.42 -1.97
C VAL A 20 -19.59 -38.93 -1.93
N CYS A 21 -19.62 -38.40 -0.70
CA CYS A 21 -19.10 -37.10 -0.30
C CYS A 21 -17.76 -36.81 -1.01
N SER A 22 -17.76 -35.87 -1.95
CA SER A 22 -16.54 -35.45 -2.64
C SER A 22 -15.79 -34.43 -1.75
N PRO A 23 -14.51 -34.65 -1.39
CA PRO A 23 -13.71 -33.71 -0.59
C PRO A 23 -13.41 -32.39 -1.32
N PHE A 24 -13.89 -32.24 -2.55
CA PHE A 24 -13.69 -31.07 -3.40
C PHE A 24 -15.01 -30.62 -4.03
N ALA A 25 -16.07 -30.49 -3.23
CA ALA A 25 -17.21 -29.67 -3.62
C ALA A 25 -16.73 -28.20 -3.63
N VAL A 26 -16.05 -27.81 -4.70
CA VAL A 26 -15.72 -26.41 -4.98
C VAL A 26 -17.05 -25.68 -5.05
N ASP A 27 -17.37 -24.90 -4.02
CA ASP A 27 -18.60 -24.12 -3.99
C ASP A 27 -18.47 -22.97 -4.99
N ILE A 28 -18.84 -23.27 -6.23
CA ILE A 28 -18.81 -22.33 -7.35
C ILE A 28 -19.64 -21.08 -7.03
N GLN A 29 -20.68 -21.18 -6.19
CA GLN A 29 -21.48 -20.03 -5.76
C GLN A 29 -20.75 -19.19 -4.72
N ALA A 30 -20.01 -19.80 -3.79
CA ALA A 30 -19.11 -19.06 -2.90
C ALA A 30 -17.99 -18.37 -3.69
N ILE A 31 -17.38 -19.03 -4.66
CA ILE A 31 -16.35 -18.43 -5.52
C ILE A 31 -16.93 -17.26 -6.32
N LYS A 32 -18.10 -17.43 -6.97
CA LYS A 32 -18.75 -16.35 -7.71
C LYS A 32 -19.12 -15.17 -6.80
N ARG A 33 -19.63 -15.43 -5.60
CA ARG A 33 -19.89 -14.37 -4.61
C ARG A 33 -18.61 -13.66 -4.20
N ASN A 34 -17.52 -14.39 -3.98
CA ASN A 34 -16.23 -13.79 -3.63
C ASN A 34 -15.68 -12.97 -4.79
N VAL A 35 -15.71 -13.48 -6.03
CA VAL A 35 -15.28 -12.76 -7.24
C VAL A 35 -16.13 -11.51 -7.47
N ASN A 36 -17.46 -11.62 -7.36
CA ASN A 36 -18.34 -10.46 -7.52
C ASN A 36 -18.13 -9.44 -6.40
N ARG A 37 -17.95 -9.88 -5.15
CA ARG A 37 -17.61 -8.97 -4.04
C ARG A 37 -16.24 -8.32 -4.26
N THR A 38 -15.27 -9.02 -4.85
CA THR A 38 -13.96 -8.47 -5.24
C THR A 38 -14.09 -7.44 -6.36
N LEU A 39 -14.98 -7.68 -7.33
CA LEU A 39 -15.26 -6.71 -8.40
C LEU A 39 -16.01 -5.50 -7.83
N ASP A 40 -17.04 -5.70 -7.02
CA ASP A 40 -17.84 -4.63 -6.42
C ASP A 40 -17.02 -3.80 -5.43
N SER A 41 -16.15 -4.41 -4.62
CA SER A 41 -15.19 -3.69 -3.78
C SER A 41 -14.14 -2.97 -4.62
N ALA A 42 -13.89 -3.42 -5.85
CA ALA A 42 -13.06 -2.70 -6.78
C ALA A 42 -13.71 -1.47 -7.42
N TYR A 43 -15.05 -1.43 -7.42
CA TYR A 43 -15.85 -0.31 -7.94
C TYR A 43 -16.44 0.60 -6.84
N THR A 44 -16.38 0.20 -5.58
CA THR A 44 -16.78 1.05 -4.44
C THR A 44 -15.70 2.11 -4.23
N GLU A 45 -16.08 3.39 -4.14
CA GLU A 45 -15.16 4.51 -3.91
C GLU A 45 -14.22 4.22 -2.72
N ARG A 46 -12.95 3.94 -3.04
CA ARG A 46 -11.93 3.56 -2.06
C ARG A 46 -11.37 4.82 -1.43
N LYS A 47 -11.31 4.88 -0.10
CA LYS A 47 -10.86 6.07 0.62
C LYS A 47 -9.61 5.77 1.42
N THR A 48 -8.47 6.30 0.98
CA THR A 48 -7.35 6.54 1.88
C THR A 48 -7.72 7.72 2.77
N VAL A 49 -8.12 7.44 4.02
CA VAL A 49 -8.54 8.47 4.98
C VAL A 49 -7.38 8.80 5.90
N ILE A 50 -6.90 10.05 5.81
CA ILE A 50 -5.77 10.53 6.58
C ILE A 50 -6.30 11.39 7.73
N MET A 51 -6.20 10.89 8.96
CA MET A 51 -6.67 11.61 10.14
C MET A 51 -5.68 12.73 10.50
N LYS A 52 -6.08 14.00 10.30
CA LYS A 52 -5.28 15.13 10.79
C LYS A 52 -5.31 15.20 12.33
N SER A 53 -4.13 15.42 12.92
CA SER A 53 -4.00 15.95 14.29
C SER A 53 -4.60 17.36 14.33
N LYS A 54 -5.27 17.75 15.43
CA LYS A 54 -5.86 19.10 15.62
C LYS A 54 -4.81 20.24 15.65
N LYS A 55 -3.52 19.95 15.53
CA LYS A 55 -2.42 20.92 15.51
C LYS A 55 -1.88 21.06 14.08
N LYS A 56 -1.69 22.31 13.62
CA LYS A 56 -1.31 22.74 12.24
C LYS A 56 0.05 22.22 11.71
N THR A 57 0.63 21.17 12.28
CA THR A 57 1.84 20.54 11.76
C THR A 57 1.43 19.50 10.73
N ALA A 58 1.89 19.67 9.48
CA ALA A 58 1.67 18.75 8.37
C ALA A 58 1.88 17.31 8.86
N CYS A 59 0.86 16.47 8.69
CA CYS A 59 0.84 15.14 9.26
C CYS A 59 1.89 14.28 8.54
N ILE A 60 2.96 13.91 9.23
CA ILE A 60 3.97 12.94 8.76
C ILE A 60 3.30 11.60 8.34
N ALA A 61 2.13 11.29 8.91
CA ALA A 61 1.28 10.18 8.49
C ALA A 61 0.72 10.28 7.05
N LEU A 62 0.76 11.46 6.41
CA LEU A 62 0.38 11.65 5.00
C LEU A 62 1.25 10.82 4.06
N ALA A 63 2.52 10.60 4.39
CA ALA A 63 3.47 10.01 3.46
C ALA A 63 3.49 8.47 3.50
N ALA A 64 3.44 7.87 4.68
CA ALA A 64 3.55 6.41 4.82
C ALA A 64 2.35 5.60 4.23
N THR A 65 1.25 6.26 3.85
CA THR A 65 0.00 5.58 3.42
C THR A 65 -0.26 5.60 1.92
N LEU A 66 0.49 6.39 1.16
CA LEU A 66 0.04 6.85 -0.15
C LEU A 66 0.37 5.92 -1.33
N ALA A 67 1.11 4.84 -1.11
CA ALA A 67 1.60 4.01 -2.21
C ALA A 67 0.99 2.61 -2.32
N LEU A 68 -0.16 2.35 -1.71
CA LEU A 68 -0.83 1.06 -1.90
C LEU A 68 -2.25 1.27 -2.44
N SER A 69 -2.46 0.86 -3.68
CA SER A 69 -3.76 0.50 -4.21
C SER A 69 -4.18 -0.74 -3.42
N VAL A 70 -4.92 -0.56 -2.32
CA VAL A 70 -5.23 -1.67 -1.40
C VAL A 70 -6.22 -2.64 -2.04
N THR A 71 -5.75 -3.49 -2.93
CA THR A 71 -6.18 -4.89 -3.06
C THR A 71 -5.22 -5.71 -2.24
N ALA A 72 -5.18 -5.45 -0.92
CA ALA A 72 -4.45 -6.32 -0.02
C ALA A 72 -5.36 -7.44 0.49
N PHE A 73 -4.91 -8.69 0.38
CA PHE A 73 -5.65 -9.86 0.85
C PHE A 73 -5.08 -10.33 2.18
N ALA A 74 -5.94 -10.44 3.18
CA ALA A 74 -5.63 -11.10 4.44
C ALA A 74 -6.43 -12.40 4.54
N ALA A 75 -5.98 -13.34 5.38
CA ALA A 75 -6.72 -14.58 5.65
C ALA A 75 -8.18 -14.36 6.09
N ASN A 76 -8.47 -13.18 6.67
CA ASN A 76 -9.77 -12.81 7.23
C ASN A 76 -10.58 -11.83 6.34
N GLY A 77 -10.13 -11.50 5.13
CA GLY A 77 -10.88 -10.62 4.23
C GLY A 77 -10.02 -9.77 3.30
N ILE A 78 -10.71 -8.96 2.50
CA ILE A 78 -10.09 -7.98 1.60
C ILE A 78 -9.88 -6.70 2.40
N VAL A 79 -8.65 -6.22 2.47
CA VAL A 79 -8.34 -4.89 3.00
C VAL A 79 -8.92 -3.86 2.05
N SER A 80 -9.74 -2.96 2.59
CA SER A 80 -10.35 -1.87 1.84
C SER A 80 -9.82 -0.50 2.27
N ASN A 81 -9.33 -0.38 3.51
CA ASN A 81 -8.87 0.86 4.09
C ASN A 81 -7.57 0.63 4.88
N TRP A 82 -6.62 1.55 4.73
CA TRP A 82 -5.39 1.59 5.52
C TRP A 82 -5.38 2.86 6.37
N PHE A 83 -5.43 2.72 7.69
CA PHE A 83 -5.35 3.85 8.61
C PHE A 83 -3.98 3.91 9.28
N SER A 84 -3.32 5.06 9.19
CA SER A 84 -2.04 5.32 9.86
C SER A 84 -2.11 6.53 10.76
N SER A 85 -1.38 6.48 11.86
CA SER A 85 -1.28 7.58 12.80
C SER A 85 0.10 7.61 13.46
N SER A 86 0.56 8.82 13.76
CA SER A 86 1.82 9.07 14.46
C SER A 86 1.70 10.28 15.38
N SER A 87 2.70 10.45 16.24
CA SER A 87 2.85 11.67 17.03
C SER A 87 3.18 12.86 16.13
N ALA A 88 2.70 14.05 16.49
CA ALA A 88 3.14 15.31 15.86
C ALA A 88 4.54 15.75 16.30
N ILE A 89 5.12 15.06 17.29
CA ILE A 89 6.47 15.27 17.78
C ILE A 89 7.27 14.04 17.35
N ALA A 90 8.42 14.24 16.70
CA ALA A 90 9.33 13.17 16.33
C ALA A 90 9.71 12.30 17.55
N ASP A 91 9.64 10.98 17.35
CA ASP A 91 10.10 9.99 18.33
C ASP A 91 11.63 9.91 18.34
N TYR A 92 12.25 10.15 17.19
CA TYR A 92 13.69 10.18 17.00
C TYR A 92 14.12 11.54 16.42
N LYS A 93 14.90 12.31 17.18
CA LYS A 93 15.45 13.62 16.74
C LYS A 93 16.88 13.53 16.20
N THR A 94 17.46 12.35 16.29
CA THR A 94 18.78 11.95 15.80
C THR A 94 18.63 10.51 15.33
N LEU A 95 19.49 10.07 14.41
CA LEU A 95 19.41 8.71 13.88
C LEU A 95 19.45 7.69 15.04
N PRO A 96 18.41 6.87 15.24
CA PRO A 96 18.36 5.92 16.34
C PRO A 96 19.27 4.72 16.07
N THR A 97 19.47 3.87 17.07
CA THR A 97 20.14 2.58 16.86
C THR A 97 19.15 1.53 16.34
N ALA A 98 19.63 0.55 15.57
CA ALA A 98 18.79 -0.54 15.07
C ALA A 98 18.09 -1.31 16.20
N GLN A 99 18.76 -1.48 17.34
CA GLN A 99 18.20 -2.15 18.51
C GLN A 99 17.06 -1.34 19.14
N GLN A 100 17.20 -0.02 19.21
CA GLN A 100 16.16 0.86 19.74
C GLN A 100 14.89 0.75 18.88
N VAL A 101 15.02 0.97 17.57
CA VAL A 101 13.89 0.88 16.64
C VAL A 101 13.27 -0.52 16.66
N LYS A 102 14.09 -1.57 16.69
CA LYS A 102 13.60 -2.95 16.79
C LYS A 102 12.78 -3.21 18.05
N ASN A 103 13.17 -2.63 19.20
CA ASN A 103 12.37 -2.73 20.42
C ASN A 103 11.02 -2.00 20.27
N ASP A 104 11.01 -0.90 19.51
CA ASP A 104 9.83 -0.06 19.34
C ASP A 104 8.80 -0.64 18.35
N ILE A 105 9.27 -1.22 17.23
CA ILE A 105 8.42 -1.68 16.11
C ILE A 105 8.42 -3.21 15.90
N GLY A 106 9.35 -3.95 16.50
CA GLY A 106 9.38 -5.42 16.47
C GLY A 106 10.20 -6.06 15.35
N TYR A 107 10.86 -5.29 14.49
CA TYR A 107 11.76 -5.79 13.45
C TYR A 107 12.96 -4.86 13.25
N THR A 108 14.03 -5.39 12.66
CA THR A 108 15.25 -4.62 12.39
C THR A 108 14.99 -3.62 11.25
N PRO A 109 15.19 -2.31 11.45
CA PRO A 109 15.08 -1.34 10.37
C PRO A 109 16.35 -1.32 9.50
N ILE A 110 16.24 -0.70 8.33
CA ILE A 110 17.40 -0.14 7.61
C ILE A 110 17.65 1.26 8.16
N LEU A 111 18.90 1.57 8.48
CA LEU A 111 19.32 2.89 8.96
C LEU A 111 20.43 3.39 8.05
N ILE A 112 20.28 4.62 7.58
CA ILE A 112 21.29 5.35 6.83
C ILE A 112 21.35 6.76 7.41
N ASP A 113 22.56 7.29 7.59
CA ASP A 113 22.73 8.65 8.12
C ASP A 113 22.52 9.70 7.03
N SER A 114 23.12 9.45 5.87
CA SER A 114 23.10 10.35 4.72
C SER A 114 23.16 9.55 3.42
N PHE A 115 22.39 9.96 2.42
CA PHE A 115 22.46 9.44 1.07
C PHE A 115 23.58 10.11 0.27
N ALA A 116 24.10 9.44 -0.76
CA ALA A 116 25.20 9.95 -1.58
C ALA A 116 24.86 11.26 -2.30
N ASN A 117 23.57 11.51 -2.58
CA ASN A 117 23.08 12.74 -3.20
C ASN A 117 22.91 13.92 -2.20
N GLY A 118 23.25 13.72 -0.92
CA GLY A 118 23.33 14.75 0.10
C GLY A 118 22.08 14.93 0.97
N TYR A 119 21.07 14.08 0.85
CA TYR A 119 19.94 14.07 1.80
C TYR A 119 20.38 13.42 3.10
N THR A 120 20.19 14.12 4.22
CA THR A 120 20.65 13.68 5.54
C THR A 120 19.48 13.44 6.48
N PHE A 121 19.61 12.49 7.39
CA PHE A 121 18.58 12.20 8.39
C PHE A 121 18.19 13.49 9.15
N LYS A 122 16.89 13.78 9.19
CA LYS A 122 16.32 14.91 9.94
C LYS A 122 15.68 14.44 11.22
N ASP A 123 14.64 13.62 11.11
CA ASP A 123 13.91 13.07 12.25
C ASP A 123 13.14 11.80 11.86
N GLY A 124 12.50 11.18 12.85
CA GLY A 124 11.80 9.91 12.68
C GLY A 124 10.61 9.72 13.61
N ASN A 125 9.64 8.95 13.13
CA ASN A 125 8.43 8.63 13.86
C ASN A 125 8.08 7.15 13.82
N ILE A 126 7.52 6.69 14.93
CA ILE A 126 6.82 5.41 15.00
C ILE A 126 5.39 5.63 14.49
N ILE A 127 4.97 4.78 13.55
CA ILE A 127 3.66 4.82 12.94
C ILE A 127 2.84 3.65 13.47
N ASN A 128 1.61 3.91 13.88
CA ASN A 128 0.63 2.88 14.23
C ASN A 128 -0.33 2.71 13.06
N ASN A 129 -0.35 1.50 12.48
CA ASN A 129 -1.15 1.15 11.31
C ASN A 129 -2.31 0.22 11.68
N ASN A 130 -3.42 0.36 10.97
CA ASN A 130 -4.61 -0.48 11.10
C ASN A 130 -5.26 -0.68 9.73
N LEU A 131 -5.11 -1.89 9.19
CA LEU A 131 -5.80 -2.33 7.99
C LEU A 131 -7.21 -2.76 8.33
N LYS A 132 -8.19 -2.34 7.53
CA LYS A 132 -9.60 -2.59 7.79
C LYS A 132 -10.38 -3.07 6.57
N ASP A 133 -11.42 -3.87 6.84
CA ASP A 133 -12.39 -4.31 5.84
C ASP A 133 -13.38 -3.18 5.48
N GLU A 134 -14.25 -3.45 4.50
CA GLU A 134 -15.26 -2.51 4.00
C GLU A 134 -16.27 -2.06 5.07
N ASN A 135 -16.43 -2.88 6.11
CA ASN A 135 -17.29 -2.62 7.26
C ASN A 135 -16.53 -1.93 8.41
N ASN A 136 -15.30 -1.47 8.16
CA ASN A 136 -14.44 -0.79 9.12
C ASN A 136 -14.01 -1.68 10.31
N ASN A 137 -14.08 -3.01 10.16
CA ASN A 137 -13.52 -3.97 11.12
C ASN A 137 -12.01 -4.06 10.95
N SER A 138 -11.28 -4.20 12.05
CA SER A 138 -9.82 -4.34 12.04
C SER A 138 -9.42 -5.72 11.52
N ILE A 139 -8.62 -5.75 10.46
CA ILE A 139 -8.02 -6.94 9.88
C ILE A 139 -6.64 -7.17 10.48
N GLU A 140 -5.80 -6.13 10.46
CA GLU A 140 -4.41 -6.22 10.88
C GLU A 140 -3.96 -4.90 11.51
N LYS A 141 -3.24 -5.00 12.63
CA LYS A 141 -2.57 -3.86 13.27
C LYS A 141 -1.09 -4.15 13.37
N PHE A 142 -0.29 -3.17 13.04
CA PHE A 142 1.16 -3.27 13.11
C PHE A 142 1.77 -1.90 13.36
N LYS A 143 3.03 -1.90 13.78
CA LYS A 143 3.83 -0.70 13.89
C LYS A 143 4.79 -0.62 12.71
N SER A 144 5.07 0.59 12.27
CA SER A 144 6.15 0.87 11.34
C SER A 144 6.98 2.06 11.77
N VAL A 145 8.03 2.35 11.01
CA VAL A 145 8.87 3.52 11.21
C VAL A 145 8.96 4.31 9.92
N SER A 146 8.94 5.64 10.07
CA SER A 146 9.16 6.59 8.98
C SER A 146 10.28 7.54 9.37
N PHE A 147 11.21 7.78 8.46
CA PHE A 147 12.30 8.73 8.63
C PHE A 147 12.26 9.80 7.56
N ASP A 148 12.40 11.05 7.95
CA ASP A 148 12.51 12.16 7.01
C ASP A 148 13.99 12.47 6.78
N TYR A 149 14.35 12.62 5.50
CA TYR A 149 15.68 13.06 5.07
C TYR A 149 15.54 14.40 4.36
N GLU A 150 16.41 15.35 4.68
CA GLU A 150 16.31 16.72 4.21
C GLU A 150 17.56 17.15 3.43
N LYS A 151 17.33 17.96 2.38
CA LYS A 151 18.35 18.70 1.66
C LYS A 151 17.73 19.97 1.07
N ASP A 152 18.29 21.14 1.36
CA ASP A 152 17.83 22.43 0.80
C ASP A 152 16.30 22.63 0.90
N ASP A 153 15.75 22.39 2.11
CA ASP A 153 14.30 22.41 2.44
C ASP A 153 13.43 21.41 1.67
N ASP A 154 14.02 20.48 0.93
CA ASP A 154 13.33 19.39 0.24
C ASP A 154 13.42 18.10 1.05
N ILE A 155 12.31 17.36 1.14
CA ILE A 155 12.16 16.20 2.02
C ILE A 155 11.93 14.93 1.21
N VAL A 156 12.68 13.88 1.54
CA VAL A 156 12.40 12.50 1.16
C VAL A 156 11.98 11.73 2.38
N ILE A 157 10.85 11.03 2.27
CA ILE A 157 10.26 10.28 3.38
C ILE A 157 10.55 8.81 3.15
N PHE A 158 11.18 8.17 4.14
CA PHE A 158 11.57 6.78 4.09
C PHE A 158 10.74 5.95 5.06
N SER A 159 9.72 5.25 4.54
CA SER A 159 8.90 4.33 5.33
C SER A 159 9.39 2.89 5.22
N GLN A 160 9.22 2.16 6.31
CA GLN A 160 9.59 0.74 6.41
C GLN A 160 8.45 0.00 7.08
N ASP A 161 7.68 -0.76 6.32
CA ASP A 161 6.42 -1.36 6.75
C ASP A 161 6.51 -2.89 6.70
N LYS A 162 6.24 -3.54 7.84
CA LYS A 162 6.15 -5.00 7.93
C LYS A 162 4.76 -5.41 8.37
N TYR A 163 4.04 -6.08 7.47
CA TYR A 163 2.68 -6.55 7.65
C TYR A 163 2.50 -7.91 6.94
N ASN A 164 1.48 -8.66 7.34
CA ASN A 164 1.22 -10.02 6.89
C ASN A 164 0.24 -10.08 5.71
N SER A 165 -0.60 -9.07 5.55
CA SER A 165 -1.51 -8.97 4.42
C SER A 165 -0.71 -8.92 3.11
N GLN A 166 -1.16 -9.66 2.09
CA GLN A 166 -0.51 -9.60 0.78
C GLN A 166 -0.97 -8.34 0.06
N ALA A 167 -0.06 -7.46 -0.34
CA ALA A 167 -0.38 -6.28 -1.14
C ALA A 167 0.41 -6.30 -2.46
N GLU A 168 -0.22 -5.81 -3.52
CA GLU A 168 0.48 -5.54 -4.78
C GLU A 168 1.21 -4.20 -4.68
N LEU A 169 2.46 -4.18 -5.13
CA LEU A 169 3.23 -2.94 -5.26
C LEU A 169 2.75 -2.18 -6.49
N GLN A 170 2.58 -0.87 -6.35
CA GLN A 170 2.28 0.01 -7.48
C GLN A 170 3.53 0.35 -8.28
N GLY A 171 3.32 0.72 -9.54
CA GLY A 171 4.37 1.18 -10.44
C GLY A 171 4.96 0.09 -11.32
N SER A 172 6.08 0.40 -11.93
CA SER A 172 6.84 -0.50 -12.81
C SER A 172 8.23 -0.72 -12.26
N VAL A 173 8.80 -1.90 -12.50
CA VAL A 173 10.20 -2.18 -12.16
C VAL A 173 11.09 -1.19 -12.90
N ALA A 174 11.75 -0.32 -12.14
CA ALA A 174 12.69 0.67 -12.66
C ALA A 174 14.13 0.15 -12.64
N LYS A 175 14.46 -0.70 -11.66
CA LYS A 175 15.78 -1.30 -11.51
C LYS A 175 15.70 -2.60 -10.71
N THR A 176 16.62 -3.52 -10.97
CA THR A 176 16.83 -4.74 -10.18
C THR A 176 18.25 -4.74 -9.63
N VAL A 177 18.40 -4.97 -8.32
CA VAL A 177 19.69 -5.06 -7.61
C VAL A 177 19.74 -6.43 -6.92
N GLY A 178 20.60 -7.31 -7.41
CA GLY A 178 20.60 -8.72 -6.99
C GLY A 178 19.30 -9.41 -7.39
N ASP A 179 18.56 -9.89 -6.39
CA ASP A 179 17.24 -10.51 -6.52
C ASP A 179 16.09 -9.57 -6.08
N THR A 180 16.39 -8.31 -5.82
CA THR A 180 15.42 -7.31 -5.34
C THR A 180 15.07 -6.31 -6.45
N ASP A 181 13.79 -6.25 -6.79
CA ASP A 181 13.24 -5.26 -7.71
C ASP A 181 12.87 -3.96 -6.97
N ILE A 182 13.21 -2.84 -7.60
CA ILE A 182 12.83 -1.48 -7.19
C ILE A 182 11.76 -0.98 -8.17
N TYR A 183 10.57 -0.73 -7.65
CA TYR A 183 9.40 -0.24 -8.37
C TYR A 183 9.34 1.27 -8.28
N TYR A 184 9.23 1.93 -9.43
CA TYR A 184 8.97 3.37 -9.50
C TYR A 184 7.50 3.63 -9.84
N TYR A 185 6.90 4.57 -9.12
CA TYR A 185 5.55 5.04 -9.37
C TYR A 185 5.49 6.55 -9.18
N SER A 186 4.77 7.23 -10.08
CA SER A 186 4.48 8.65 -9.96
C SER A 186 3.06 8.93 -10.42
N TYR A 187 2.41 9.85 -9.73
CA TYR A 187 1.01 10.19 -9.95
C TYR A 187 0.69 11.57 -9.38
N THR A 188 -0.34 12.19 -9.94
CA THR A 188 -0.92 13.42 -9.39
C THR A 188 -1.98 13.04 -8.35
N ASN A 189 -1.77 13.46 -7.10
CA ASN A 189 -2.73 13.27 -6.01
C ASN A 189 -3.65 14.49 -5.89
N LYS A 190 -4.95 14.26 -5.78
CA LYS A 190 -5.94 15.27 -5.39
C LYS A 190 -6.46 14.94 -4.00
N PHE A 191 -5.95 15.65 -3.00
CA PHE A 191 -6.33 15.51 -1.60
C PHE A 191 -7.52 16.40 -1.27
N VAL A 192 -8.64 15.80 -0.90
CA VAL A 192 -9.93 16.50 -0.75
C VAL A 192 -10.49 16.41 0.68
N PRO A 193 -11.40 17.32 1.06
CA PRO A 193 -12.15 17.20 2.31
C PRO A 193 -12.90 15.87 2.45
N ALA A 194 -13.16 15.47 3.70
CA ALA A 194 -13.80 14.18 3.98
C ALA A 194 -15.22 14.05 3.42
N ASP A 195 -15.93 15.18 3.29
CA ASP A 195 -17.29 15.32 2.76
C ASP A 195 -17.32 15.73 1.27
N TYR A 196 -16.16 15.76 0.60
CA TYR A 196 -16.08 16.05 -0.83
C TYR A 196 -16.82 14.99 -1.66
N THR A 197 -17.66 15.44 -2.59
CA THR A 197 -18.34 14.59 -3.57
C THR A 197 -17.64 14.71 -4.91
N LEU A 198 -17.15 13.58 -5.45
CA LEU A 198 -16.49 13.55 -6.76
C LEU A 198 -17.43 14.05 -7.86
N THR A 199 -16.95 14.98 -8.67
CA THR A 199 -17.65 15.41 -9.89
C THR A 199 -17.52 14.36 -10.99
N ASP A 200 -18.33 14.45 -12.04
CA ASP A 200 -18.18 13.54 -13.20
C ASP A 200 -16.81 13.67 -13.88
N ALA A 201 -16.17 14.84 -13.79
CA ALA A 201 -14.81 15.03 -14.28
C ALA A 201 -13.78 14.30 -13.41
N ASP A 202 -13.96 14.36 -12.08
CA ASP A 202 -13.10 13.65 -11.13
C ASP A 202 -13.15 12.13 -11.34
N LYS A 203 -14.36 11.58 -11.48
CA LYS A 203 -14.54 10.14 -11.72
C LYS A 203 -13.88 9.68 -13.02
N ARG A 204 -13.91 10.52 -14.07
CA ARG A 204 -13.20 10.22 -15.33
C ARG A 204 -11.69 10.29 -15.15
N ALA A 205 -11.17 11.30 -14.47
CA ALA A 205 -9.75 11.43 -14.18
C ALA A 205 -9.23 10.27 -13.32
N GLU A 206 -9.99 9.87 -12.29
CA GLU A 206 -9.67 8.70 -11.46
C GLU A 206 -9.67 7.40 -12.27
N ALA A 207 -10.71 7.17 -13.09
CA ALA A 207 -10.82 5.97 -13.91
C ALA A 207 -9.71 5.86 -14.97
N ASN A 208 -9.22 6.99 -15.48
CA ASN A 208 -8.10 7.04 -16.42
C ASN A 208 -6.74 6.89 -15.74
N GLY A 209 -6.68 6.99 -14.41
CA GLY A 209 -5.42 7.07 -13.65
C GLY A 209 -4.75 8.45 -13.71
N ASP A 210 -5.44 9.48 -14.22
CA ASP A 210 -4.94 10.86 -14.28
C ASP A 210 -4.81 11.47 -12.87
N LEU A 211 -5.72 11.10 -11.95
CA LEU A 211 -5.73 11.56 -10.57
C LEU A 211 -5.95 10.40 -9.60
N VAL A 212 -5.14 10.36 -8.54
CA VAL A 212 -5.43 9.55 -7.35
C VAL A 212 -6.11 10.45 -6.32
N PHE A 213 -7.20 9.98 -5.72
CA PHE A 213 -7.94 10.74 -4.70
C PHE A 213 -7.59 10.28 -3.29
N SER A 214 -7.31 11.24 -2.42
CA SER A 214 -7.11 11.03 -0.99
C SER A 214 -8.10 11.88 -0.19
N TYR A 215 -8.51 11.46 1.01
CA TYR A 215 -9.55 12.14 1.79
C TYR A 215 -9.08 12.55 3.19
N GLY A 216 -9.53 13.72 3.64
CA GLY A 216 -9.21 14.28 4.97
C GLY A 216 -8.50 15.64 4.94
N ALA A 217 -8.43 16.28 3.77
CA ALA A 217 -7.86 17.60 3.63
C ALA A 217 -8.75 18.68 4.27
N ALA A 218 -8.17 19.83 4.61
CA ALA A 218 -8.97 20.97 5.05
C ALA A 218 -9.60 21.68 3.84
N GLU A 219 -8.85 21.73 2.75
CA GLU A 219 -9.22 22.29 1.46
C GLU A 219 -8.70 21.34 0.38
N VAL A 220 -9.15 21.52 -0.86
CA VAL A 220 -8.64 20.70 -1.97
C VAL A 220 -7.19 21.08 -2.26
N GLU A 221 -6.31 20.10 -2.24
CA GLU A 221 -4.88 20.24 -2.51
C GLU A 221 -4.50 19.29 -3.66
N ILE A 222 -3.67 19.77 -4.60
CA ILE A 222 -3.12 18.94 -5.68
C ILE A 222 -1.61 18.87 -5.48
N SER A 223 -1.07 17.65 -5.55
CA SER A 223 0.36 17.42 -5.37
C SER A 223 0.86 16.36 -6.35
N GLU A 224 2.06 16.58 -6.87
CA GLU A 224 2.82 15.55 -7.58
C GLU A 224 3.50 14.65 -6.57
N VAL A 225 3.27 13.35 -6.69
CA VAL A 225 3.83 12.34 -5.79
C VAL A 225 4.66 11.37 -6.61
N GLN A 226 5.80 10.97 -6.06
CA GLN A 226 6.61 9.88 -6.61
C GLN A 226 7.17 9.01 -5.50
N SER A 227 7.35 7.74 -5.82
CA SER A 227 7.91 6.75 -4.91
C SER A 227 8.84 5.78 -5.59
N ALA A 228 9.88 5.36 -4.87
CA ALA A 228 10.66 4.17 -5.16
C ALA A 228 10.43 3.14 -4.04
N THR A 229 9.90 1.97 -4.40
CA THR A 229 9.45 0.94 -3.45
C THR A 229 10.15 -0.37 -3.73
N PHE A 230 10.61 -1.07 -2.69
CA PHE A 230 11.16 -2.42 -2.81
C PHE A 230 10.76 -3.26 -1.60
N VAL A 231 10.85 -4.58 -1.73
CA VAL A 231 10.57 -5.52 -0.64
C VAL A 231 11.80 -6.38 -0.39
N LYS A 232 12.23 -6.45 0.87
CA LYS A 232 13.37 -7.26 1.31
C LYS A 232 13.02 -7.88 2.67
N ASP A 233 13.25 -9.20 2.81
CA ASP A 233 12.98 -9.96 4.04
C ASP A 233 11.54 -9.80 4.61
N GLY A 234 10.56 -9.69 3.71
CA GLY A 234 9.15 -9.52 4.04
C GLY A 234 8.81 -8.15 4.64
N THR A 235 9.69 -7.15 4.47
CA THR A 235 9.46 -5.75 4.82
C THR A 235 9.40 -4.94 3.53
N GLN A 236 8.37 -4.09 3.41
CA GLN A 236 8.26 -3.11 2.34
C GLN A 236 9.01 -1.84 2.74
N TYR A 237 9.84 -1.35 1.84
CA TYR A 237 10.62 -0.13 1.99
C TYR A 237 10.19 0.85 0.92
N GLN A 238 9.97 2.10 1.29
CA GLN A 238 9.55 3.13 0.36
C GLN A 238 10.24 4.45 0.64
N LEU A 239 10.86 5.00 -0.41
CA LEU A 239 11.20 6.42 -0.48
C LEU A 239 10.08 7.15 -1.22
N LEU A 240 9.52 8.18 -0.61
CA LEU A 240 8.43 9.00 -1.14
C LEU A 240 8.83 10.47 -1.17
N GLN A 241 8.41 11.17 -2.21
CA GLN A 241 8.53 12.61 -2.29
C GLN A 241 7.23 13.25 -2.80
N ILE A 242 6.85 14.36 -2.18
CA ILE A 242 5.63 15.12 -2.49
C ILE A 242 6.04 16.52 -2.92
N ASN A 243 5.72 16.93 -4.15
CA ASN A 243 6.09 18.21 -4.75
C ASN A 243 7.58 18.55 -4.65
N GLY A 244 8.43 17.52 -4.67
CA GLY A 244 9.85 17.71 -4.41
C GLY A 244 10.71 17.75 -5.66
N LYS A 245 12.02 17.93 -5.46
CA LYS A 245 12.97 18.35 -6.50
C LYS A 245 13.67 17.19 -7.22
N LEU A 246 13.63 15.97 -6.69
CA LEU A 246 14.34 14.84 -7.31
C LEU A 246 13.63 14.40 -8.59
N SER A 247 14.42 13.99 -9.57
CA SER A 247 13.93 13.13 -10.64
C SER A 247 13.65 11.71 -10.14
N GLY A 248 12.82 10.96 -10.86
CA GLY A 248 12.56 9.56 -10.55
C GLY A 248 13.84 8.70 -10.51
N ASP A 249 14.78 8.96 -11.42
CA ASP A 249 16.08 8.26 -11.45
C ASP A 249 16.91 8.54 -10.19
N GLU A 250 16.88 9.76 -9.65
CA GLU A 250 17.58 10.09 -8.40
C GLU A 250 16.93 9.41 -7.21
N LEU A 251 15.60 9.35 -7.15
CA LEU A 251 14.88 8.64 -6.08
C LEU A 251 15.13 7.12 -6.14
N VAL A 252 15.17 6.53 -7.34
CA VAL A 252 15.51 5.11 -7.54
C VAL A 252 16.96 4.82 -7.15
N LYS A 253 17.90 5.73 -7.42
CA LYS A 253 19.29 5.60 -6.95
C LYS A 253 19.39 5.62 -5.43
N MET A 254 18.62 6.47 -4.75
CA MET A 254 18.54 6.42 -3.28
C MET A 254 18.01 5.07 -2.79
N ALA A 255 17.01 4.48 -3.45
CA ALA A 255 16.52 3.16 -3.09
C ALA A 255 17.58 2.06 -3.31
N GLU A 256 18.38 2.16 -4.38
CA GLU A 256 19.50 1.26 -4.63
C GLU A 256 20.55 1.29 -3.50
N GLU A 257 20.86 2.47 -2.94
CA GLU A 257 21.78 2.60 -1.79
C GLU A 257 21.30 1.82 -0.55
N LEU A 258 20.00 1.57 -0.42
CA LEU A 258 19.41 0.82 0.70
C LEU A 258 19.35 -0.69 0.45
N VAL A 259 19.33 -1.11 -0.82
CA VAL A 259 19.29 -2.53 -1.20
C VAL A 259 20.68 -3.16 -1.17
N ALA A 260 21.69 -2.38 -1.59
CA ALA A 260 23.09 -2.78 -1.80
C ALA A 260 23.81 -3.32 -0.56
#